data_AF-A0A7V9JHK8-F1
#
_entry.id   AF-A0A7V9JHK8-F1
#
_cell.length_a   1.000
_cell.length_b   1.000
_cell.length_c   1.000
_cell.angle_alpha   90.00
_cell.angle_beta   90.00
_cell.angle_gamma   90.00
#
_symmetry.space_group_name_H-M   'P 1'
#
loop_
_entity.id
_entity.type
_entity.pdbx_description
1 polymer ?
#
loop_
_entity_poly.entity_id
_entity_poly.type
_entity_poly.pdbx_seq_one_letter_code
_entity_poly.pdbx_strand_id
1 'polypeptide(L)'
;MAADELIVHGAREHNLKDIDVRLPRNALVCITGLSGSGKSSLAFDTIYAEGQRRYVESLSAYARQFLQMMEKPDVDSIDGLSPAISIDQKTTSRNPRSTVGTVTEIYDYLRLLYARVGRPHCPVCGRPIAGQSLDQIVEQILALPEGTRFTVNAPV
;
A
#
# COMPACT_ATOMS: atom_id res chain seq x y z
N MET A 1 -13.97 -26.41 -14.19
CA MET A 1 -14.85 -25.23 -14.17
C MET A 1 -14.60 -24.53 -12.84
N ALA A 2 -14.46 -23.21 -12.82
CA ALA A 2 -14.41 -22.51 -11.54
C ALA A 2 -15.75 -22.80 -10.83
N ALA A 3 -15.72 -23.20 -9.55
CA ALA A 3 -16.95 -23.33 -8.79
C ALA A 3 -17.71 -22.00 -8.86
N ASP A 4 -18.99 -22.04 -9.22
CA ASP A 4 -19.85 -20.85 -9.33
C ASP A 4 -20.23 -20.28 -7.95
N GLU A 5 -19.95 -21.04 -6.89
CA GLU A 5 -20.22 -20.69 -5.50
C GLU A 5 -18.92 -20.67 -4.68
N LEU A 6 -18.90 -19.78 -3.69
CA LEU A 6 -17.99 -19.80 -2.55
C LEU A 6 -18.71 -20.56 -1.44
N ILE A 7 -18.13 -21.67 -1.01
CA ILE A 7 -18.73 -22.55 0.00
C ILE A 7 -17.83 -22.54 1.23
N VAL A 8 -18.41 -22.20 2.38
CA VAL A 8 -17.75 -22.19 3.69
C VAL A 8 -18.40 -23.30 4.51
N HIS A 9 -17.58 -24.20 5.05
CA HIS A 9 -18.04 -25.32 5.87
C HIS A 9 -17.47 -25.24 7.28
N GLY A 10 -18.36 -25.36 8.27
CA GLY A 10 -18.01 -25.44 9.69
C GLY A 10 -17.24 -24.23 10.21
N ALA A 11 -17.69 -23.00 9.89
CA ALA A 11 -17.02 -21.80 10.40
C ALA A 11 -17.32 -21.58 11.89
N ARG A 12 -16.26 -21.46 12.69
CA ARG A 12 -16.31 -21.36 14.17
C ARG A 12 -15.52 -20.19 14.73
N GLU A 13 -14.98 -19.33 13.87
CA GLU A 13 -14.23 -18.14 14.28
C GLU A 13 -15.04 -17.26 15.24
N HIS A 14 -14.42 -16.87 16.36
CA HIS A 14 -15.06 -16.12 17.46
C HIS A 14 -16.38 -16.72 17.99
N ASN A 15 -17.52 -16.13 17.65
CA ASN A 15 -18.82 -16.54 18.14
C ASN A 15 -19.66 -17.29 17.10
N LEU A 16 -19.09 -17.59 15.93
CA LEU A 16 -19.74 -18.44 14.92
C LEU A 16 -20.01 -19.83 15.51
N LYS A 17 -21.14 -20.40 15.12
CA LYS A 17 -21.68 -21.64 15.71
C LYS A 17 -21.63 -22.78 14.71
N ASP A 18 -20.44 -23.05 14.20
CA ASP A 18 -20.19 -24.14 13.25
C ASP A 18 -21.08 -24.02 12.01
N ILE A 19 -21.03 -22.84 11.37
CA ILE A 19 -21.98 -22.48 10.32
C ILE A 19 -21.49 -22.90 8.93
N ASP A 20 -22.42 -23.37 8.11
CA ASP A 20 -22.23 -23.60 6.68
C ASP A 20 -22.87 -22.48 5.86
N VAL A 21 -22.14 -21.92 4.90
CA VAL A 21 -22.62 -20.81 4.07
C VAL A 21 -22.25 -21.05 2.61
N ARG A 22 -23.21 -20.83 1.70
CA ARG A 22 -22.98 -20.81 0.25
C ARG A 22 -23.26 -19.41 -0.29
N LEU A 23 -22.27 -18.83 -0.95
CA LEU A 23 -22.34 -17.48 -1.50
C LEU A 23 -22.11 -17.54 -3.02
N PRO A 24 -22.95 -16.88 -3.83
CA PRO A 24 -22.72 -16.82 -5.27
C PRO A 24 -21.44 -16.01 -5.57
N ARG A 25 -20.59 -16.53 -6.45
CA ARG A 25 -19.42 -15.78 -6.93
C ARG A 25 -19.83 -14.80 -8.01
N ASN A 26 -18.96 -13.81 -8.25
CA ASN A 26 -19.19 -12.72 -9.22
C ASN A 26 -20.46 -11.91 -8.93
N ALA A 27 -20.88 -11.88 -7.66
CA ALA A 27 -22.05 -11.16 -7.20
C ALA A 27 -21.67 -10.17 -6.08
N LEU A 28 -22.45 -9.11 -5.96
CA LEU A 28 -22.41 -8.24 -4.78
C LEU A 28 -23.18 -8.94 -3.65
N VAL A 29 -22.45 -9.53 -2.71
CA VAL A 29 -23.02 -10.22 -1.54
C VAL A 29 -23.06 -9.26 -0.36
N CYS A 30 -24.23 -9.07 0.23
CA CYS A 30 -24.40 -8.29 1.47
C CYS A 30 -24.65 -9.22 2.66
N ILE A 31 -23.74 -9.22 3.64
CA ILE A 31 -23.93 -9.91 4.92
C ILE A 31 -24.54 -8.91 5.91
N THR A 32 -25.75 -9.20 6.38
CA THR A 32 -26.53 -8.30 7.26
C THR A 32 -26.89 -8.98 8.58
N GLY A 33 -27.36 -8.20 9.56
CA GLY A 33 -27.71 -8.70 10.90
C GLY A 33 -27.29 -7.77 12.04
N LEU A 34 -27.83 -8.02 13.24
CA LEU A 34 -27.59 -7.23 14.46
C LEU A 34 -26.10 -7.09 14.80
N SER A 35 -25.72 -6.05 15.53
CA SER A 35 -24.33 -5.94 16.05
C SER A 35 -23.96 -7.18 16.86
N GLY A 36 -22.74 -7.69 16.71
CA GLY A 36 -22.28 -8.90 17.40
C GLY A 36 -22.79 -10.23 16.84
N SER A 37 -23.57 -10.26 15.75
CA SER A 37 -24.08 -11.51 15.14
C SER A 37 -23.02 -12.38 14.43
N GLY A 38 -21.75 -11.98 14.40
CA GLY A 38 -20.68 -12.73 13.72
C GLY A 38 -20.44 -12.35 12.26
N LYS A 39 -21.06 -11.28 11.73
CA LYS A 39 -20.85 -10.82 10.34
C LYS A 39 -19.38 -10.58 10.01
N SER A 40 -18.69 -9.83 10.88
CA SER A 40 -17.27 -9.52 10.69
C SER A 40 -16.40 -10.77 10.85
N SER A 41 -16.79 -11.65 11.78
CA SER A 41 -16.11 -12.94 11.98
C SER A 41 -16.17 -13.81 10.74
N LEU A 42 -17.33 -13.89 10.08
CA LEU A 42 -17.47 -14.62 8.82
C LEU A 42 -16.73 -13.91 7.68
N ALA A 43 -16.93 -12.61 7.49
CA ALA A 43 -16.41 -11.88 6.33
C ALA A 43 -14.89 -11.63 6.39
N PHE A 44 -14.41 -11.07 7.50
CA PHE A 44 -13.02 -10.64 7.67
C PHE A 44 -12.16 -11.72 8.31
N ASP A 45 -12.61 -12.25 9.46
CA ASP A 45 -11.78 -13.14 10.27
C ASP A 45 -11.76 -14.58 9.71
N THR A 46 -12.73 -14.97 8.89
CA THR A 46 -12.78 -16.30 8.22
C THR A 46 -12.47 -16.21 6.73
N ILE A 47 -13.37 -15.63 5.91
CA ILE A 47 -13.27 -15.67 4.44
C ILE A 47 -12.05 -14.88 3.93
N TYR A 48 -11.90 -13.63 4.36
CA TYR A 48 -10.76 -12.80 3.97
C TYR A 48 -9.44 -13.35 4.52
N ALA A 49 -9.41 -13.76 5.78
CA ALA A 49 -8.21 -14.32 6.39
C ALA A 49 -7.70 -15.55 5.64
N GLU A 50 -8.57 -16.50 5.34
CA GLU A 50 -8.21 -17.69 4.56
C GLU A 50 -7.81 -17.33 3.12
N GLY A 51 -8.50 -16.37 2.49
CA GLY A 51 -8.21 -15.94 1.13
C GLY A 51 -6.83 -15.27 1.01
N GLN A 52 -6.47 -14.43 1.97
CA GLN A 52 -5.15 -13.83 2.06
C GLN A 52 -4.08 -14.89 2.38
N ARG A 53 -4.35 -15.80 3.33
CA ARG A 53 -3.41 -16.88 3.71
C ARG A 53 -3.06 -17.75 2.51
N ARG A 54 -4.06 -18.27 1.79
CA ARG A 54 -3.85 -19.11 0.59
C ARG A 54 -3.10 -18.37 -0.51
N TYR A 55 -3.37 -17.07 -0.69
CA TYR A 55 -2.65 -16.26 -1.66
C TYR A 55 -1.16 -16.13 -1.28
N VAL A 56 -0.85 -15.82 -0.02
CA VAL A 56 0.54 -15.73 0.46
C VAL A 56 1.26 -17.09 0.35
N GLU A 57 0.57 -18.20 0.62
CA GLU A 57 1.12 -19.55 0.47
C GLU A 57 1.48 -19.90 -0.98
N SER A 58 0.81 -19.30 -1.96
CA SER A 58 1.15 -19.47 -3.38
C SER A 58 2.43 -18.73 -3.80
N LEU A 59 2.92 -17.79 -2.98
CA LEU A 59 4.15 -17.03 -3.26
C LEU A 59 5.41 -17.87 -3.00
N SER A 60 6.54 -17.38 -3.52
CA SER A 60 7.85 -18.03 -3.36
C SER A 60 8.24 -18.15 -1.88
N ALA A 61 9.02 -19.18 -1.55
CA ALA A 61 9.50 -19.39 -0.17
C ALA A 61 10.27 -18.17 0.38
N TYR A 62 10.96 -17.44 -0.49
CA TYR A 62 11.63 -16.19 -0.15
C TYR A 62 10.64 -15.06 0.20
N ALA A 63 9.59 -14.87 -0.61
CA ALA A 63 8.58 -13.84 -0.34
C ALA A 63 7.83 -14.09 0.98
N ARG A 64 7.59 -15.36 1.34
CA ARG A 64 6.94 -15.73 2.61
C ARG A 64 7.74 -15.31 3.85
N GLN A 65 9.05 -15.12 3.76
CA GLN A 65 9.87 -14.68 4.91
C GLN A 65 9.55 -13.24 5.36
N PHE A 66 9.03 -12.41 4.45
CA PHE A 66 8.75 -10.99 4.70
C PHE A 66 7.27 -10.69 4.92
N LEU A 67 6.41 -11.69 4.76
CA LEU A 67 4.97 -11.52 4.86
C LEU A 67 4.49 -12.07 6.20
N GLN A 68 3.68 -11.29 6.90
CA GLN A 68 2.97 -11.79 8.07
C GLN A 68 2.00 -12.88 7.61
N MET A 69 2.26 -14.11 8.04
CA MET A 69 1.31 -15.19 7.86
C MET A 69 0.12 -14.93 8.78
N MET A 70 -1.06 -14.78 8.20
CA MET A 70 -2.31 -14.72 8.95
C MET A 70 -2.52 -16.06 9.63
N GLU A 71 -3.04 -16.03 10.86
CA GLU A 71 -3.44 -17.26 11.56
C GLU A 71 -4.51 -17.98 10.74
N LYS A 72 -4.44 -19.32 10.72
CA LYS A 72 -5.44 -20.12 10.02
C LYS A 72 -6.76 -20.01 10.80
N PRO A 73 -7.85 -19.54 10.19
CA PRO A 73 -9.13 -19.41 10.89
C PRO A 73 -9.71 -20.78 11.26
N ASP A 74 -10.55 -20.81 12.30
CA ASP A 74 -11.27 -22.03 12.70
C ASP A 74 -12.45 -22.29 11.74
N VAL A 75 -12.15 -23.06 10.69
CA VAL A 75 -13.09 -23.48 9.64
C VAL A 75 -12.67 -24.84 9.10
N ASP A 76 -13.63 -25.71 8.77
CA ASP A 76 -13.32 -27.05 8.25
C ASP A 76 -12.80 -26.98 6.81
N SER A 77 -13.53 -26.28 5.94
CA SER A 77 -13.09 -26.05 4.57
C SER A 77 -13.73 -24.80 3.96
N ILE A 78 -13.04 -24.25 2.97
CA ILE A 78 -13.58 -23.19 2.11
C ILE A 78 -13.24 -23.52 0.67
N ASP A 79 -14.25 -23.66 -0.17
CA ASP A 79 -14.14 -23.97 -1.60
C ASP A 79 -14.56 -22.77 -2.45
N GLY A 80 -13.98 -22.63 -3.65
CA GLY A 80 -14.29 -21.50 -4.54
C GLY A 80 -13.70 -20.16 -4.10
N LEU A 81 -12.79 -20.15 -3.11
CA LEU A 81 -12.16 -18.94 -2.59
C LEU A 81 -11.18 -18.33 -3.59
N SER A 82 -11.31 -17.02 -3.80
CA SER A 82 -10.38 -16.22 -4.61
C SER A 82 -9.37 -15.52 -3.70
N PRO A 83 -8.21 -15.04 -4.22
CA PRO A 83 -7.39 -14.10 -3.49
C PRO A 83 -8.25 -12.93 -2.99
N ALA A 84 -8.18 -12.67 -1.68
CA ALA A 84 -9.08 -11.74 -1.02
C ALA A 84 -8.38 -10.43 -0.69
N ILE A 85 -9.10 -9.32 -0.82
CA ILE A 85 -8.66 -7.97 -0.44
C ILE A 85 -9.71 -7.42 0.52
N SER A 86 -9.26 -6.95 1.68
CA SER A 86 -10.11 -6.24 2.63
C SER A 86 -10.00 -4.74 2.40
N ILE A 87 -11.14 -4.07 2.38
CA ILE A 87 -11.24 -2.62 2.40
C ILE A 87 -12.02 -2.28 3.67
N ASP A 88 -11.29 -2.01 4.76
CA ASP A 88 -11.85 -1.64 6.05
C ASP A 88 -11.59 -0.16 6.37
N GLN A 89 -12.33 0.37 7.35
CA GLN A 89 -12.09 1.72 7.88
C GLN A 89 -11.02 1.69 8.98
N LYS A 90 -9.93 0.93 8.82
CA LYS A 90 -8.80 1.09 9.74
C LYS A 90 -8.20 2.47 9.54
N THR A 91 -8.04 3.18 10.66
CA THR A 91 -7.48 4.54 10.69
C THR A 91 -6.19 4.60 9.87
N THR A 92 -6.18 5.47 8.87
CA THR A 92 -4.98 5.79 8.10
C THR A 92 -3.86 6.18 9.06
N SER A 93 -2.68 5.57 8.90
CA SER A 93 -1.47 5.89 9.66
C SER A 93 -1.28 7.40 9.75
N ARG A 94 -1.15 7.94 10.97
CA ARG A 94 -0.99 9.37 11.25
C ARG A 94 0.43 9.85 10.98
N ASN A 95 0.94 9.61 9.78
CA ASN A 95 2.21 10.19 9.37
C ASN A 95 1.96 11.59 8.80
N PRO A 96 2.52 12.66 9.39
CA PRO A 96 2.29 14.04 8.93
C PRO A 96 2.82 14.31 7.51
N ARG A 97 3.66 13.43 6.95
CA ARG A 97 4.14 13.52 5.55
C ARG A 97 3.27 12.73 4.58
N SER A 98 2.27 11.99 5.07
CA SER A 98 1.33 11.26 4.23
C SER A 98 0.20 12.19 3.79
N THR A 99 -0.06 12.23 2.49
CA THR A 99 -1.15 12.99 1.87
C THR A 99 -1.94 12.07 0.95
N VAL A 100 -3.10 12.53 0.46
CA VAL A 100 -3.87 11.77 -0.55
C VAL A 100 -2.99 11.44 -1.76
N GLY A 101 -2.15 12.38 -2.20
CA GLY A 101 -1.26 12.17 -3.35
C GLY A 101 -0.21 11.10 -3.13
N THR A 102 0.30 10.92 -1.90
CA THR A 102 1.28 9.86 -1.61
C THR A 102 0.60 8.51 -1.40
N VAL A 103 -0.60 8.46 -0.80
CA VAL A 103 -1.35 7.20 -0.59
C VAL A 103 -1.87 6.62 -1.90
N THR A 104 -2.23 7.48 -2.86
CA THR A 104 -2.71 7.09 -4.19
C THR A 104 -1.60 6.97 -5.23
N GLU A 105 -0.34 7.20 -4.84
CA GLU A 105 0.85 7.25 -5.71
C GLU A 105 0.82 8.33 -6.81
N ILE A 106 -0.26 9.12 -6.92
CA ILE A 106 -0.39 10.23 -7.88
C ILE A 106 0.79 11.21 -7.76
N TYR A 107 1.25 11.48 -6.53
CA TYR A 107 2.38 12.38 -6.31
C TYR A 107 3.68 11.85 -6.93
N ASP A 108 3.87 10.52 -6.99
CA ASP A 108 5.06 9.93 -7.61
C ASP A 108 5.04 10.11 -9.14
N TYR A 109 3.86 9.97 -9.75
CA TYR A 109 3.68 10.33 -11.16
C TYR A 109 3.92 11.82 -11.42
N LEU A 110 3.44 12.69 -10.55
CA LEU A 110 3.70 14.13 -10.66
C LEU A 110 5.18 14.45 -10.55
N ARG A 111 5.91 13.80 -9.63
CA ARG A 111 7.37 13.98 -9.52
C ARG A 111 8.09 13.60 -10.81
N LEU A 112 7.73 12.46 -11.41
CA LEU A 112 8.31 12.04 -12.70
C LEU A 112 7.97 13.03 -13.81
N LEU A 113 6.73 13.53 -13.85
CA LEU A 113 6.30 14.53 -14.82
C LEU A 113 7.14 15.81 -14.69
N TYR A 114 7.18 16.42 -13.50
CA TYR A 114 7.93 17.66 -13.28
C TYR A 114 9.44 17.48 -13.44
N ALA A 115 10.01 16.32 -13.09
CA ALA A 115 11.42 16.04 -13.31
C ALA A 115 11.78 15.94 -14.80
N ARG A 116 10.88 15.40 -15.64
CA ARG A 116 11.15 15.19 -17.06
C ARG A 116 10.86 16.40 -17.94
N VAL A 117 9.79 17.14 -17.65
CA VAL A 117 9.34 18.25 -18.52
C VAL A 117 9.25 19.60 -17.81
N GLY A 118 9.45 19.63 -16.49
CA GLY A 118 9.45 20.88 -15.74
C GLY A 118 10.62 21.76 -16.13
N ARG A 119 10.34 23.05 -16.34
CA ARG A 119 11.37 24.07 -16.57
C ARG A 119 11.68 24.75 -15.23
N PRO A 120 12.86 24.51 -14.63
CA PRO A 120 13.20 25.08 -13.33
C PRO A 120 13.46 26.58 -13.44
N HIS A 121 13.04 27.34 -12.43
CA HIS A 121 13.25 28.80 -12.34
C HIS A 121 13.82 29.15 -10.97
N CYS A 122 14.66 30.19 -10.91
CA CYS A 122 15.20 30.70 -9.65
C CYS A 122 14.09 31.30 -8.79
N PRO A 123 13.97 30.94 -7.49
CA PRO A 123 12.88 31.42 -6.63
C PRO A 123 13.00 32.90 -6.27
N VAL A 124 14.19 33.51 -6.38
CA VAL A 124 14.43 34.92 -6.04
C VAL A 124 14.19 35.83 -7.24
N CYS A 125 14.74 35.48 -8.41
CA CYS A 125 14.72 36.35 -9.60
C CYS A 125 13.82 35.85 -10.74
N GLY A 126 13.24 34.65 -10.64
CA GLY A 126 12.30 34.09 -11.62
C GLY A 126 12.92 33.65 -12.95
N ARG A 127 14.24 33.79 -13.15
CA ARG A 127 14.90 33.40 -14.41
C ARG A 127 14.99 31.88 -14.56
N PRO A 128 14.91 31.34 -15.79
CA PRO A 128 15.13 29.91 -16.04
C PRO A 128 16.53 29.48 -15.57
N ILE A 129 16.61 28.34 -14.89
CA ILE A 129 17.88 27.74 -14.46
C ILE A 129 18.48 26.99 -15.65
N ALA A 130 19.77 27.20 -15.89
CA ALA A 130 20.56 26.53 -16.91
C ALA A 130 21.83 25.91 -16.30
N GLY A 131 22.49 25.02 -17.05
CA GLY A 131 23.78 24.46 -16.63
C GLY A 131 24.83 25.55 -16.48
N GLN A 132 25.68 25.40 -15.45
CA GLN A 132 26.82 26.29 -15.20
C GLN A 132 28.12 25.58 -15.61
N SER A 133 29.04 26.34 -16.19
CA SER A 133 30.41 25.88 -16.45
C SER A 133 31.25 25.89 -15.17
N LEU A 134 32.36 25.15 -15.19
CA LEU A 134 33.31 25.14 -14.05
C LEU A 134 33.86 26.54 -13.76
N ASP A 135 34.23 27.30 -14.79
CA ASP A 135 34.76 28.66 -14.64
C ASP A 135 33.73 29.59 -13.99
N GLN A 136 32.46 29.51 -14.40
CA GLN A 136 31.38 30.29 -13.79
C GLN A 136 31.18 29.94 -12.30
N ILE A 137 31.36 28.68 -11.91
CA ILE A 137 31.28 28.27 -10.50
C ILE A 137 32.48 28.81 -9.72
N VAL A 138 33.69 28.73 -10.28
CA VAL A 138 34.91 29.26 -9.66
C VAL A 138 34.84 30.77 -9.48
N GLU A 139 34.41 31.51 -10.51
CA GLU A 139 34.21 32.97 -10.45
C GLU A 139 33.24 33.37 -9.33
N GLN A 140 32.14 32.62 -9.14
CA GLN A 140 31.19 32.89 -8.06
C GLN A 140 31.83 32.73 -6.68
N ILE A 141 32.74 31.77 -6.50
CA ILE A 141 33.47 31.56 -5.24
C ILE A 141 34.50 32.67 -5.03
N LEU A 142 35.24 33.07 -6.07
CA LEU A 142 36.23 34.14 -6.00
C LEU A 142 35.61 35.52 -5.75
N ALA A 143 34.34 35.71 -6.12
CA ALA A 143 33.57 36.94 -5.84
C ALA A 143 33.09 37.06 -4.39
N LEU A 144 33.29 36.03 -3.54
CA LEU A 144 32.97 36.12 -2.12
C LEU A 144 33.88 37.13 -1.40
N PRO A 145 33.41 37.76 -0.30
CA PRO A 145 34.24 38.69 0.47
C PRO A 145 35.53 38.06 0.98
N GLU A 146 36.61 38.84 0.99
CA GLU A 146 37.90 38.38 1.51
C GLU A 146 37.79 37.91 2.97
N GLY A 147 38.47 36.81 3.31
CA GLY A 147 38.38 36.17 4.61
C GLY A 147 37.15 35.28 4.83
N THR A 148 36.28 35.12 3.82
CA THR A 148 35.15 34.16 3.89
C THR A 148 35.69 32.74 4.08
N ARG A 149 35.32 32.10 5.20
CA ARG A 149 35.70 30.72 5.52
C ARG A 149 34.60 29.76 5.05
N PHE A 150 34.96 28.73 4.30
CA PHE A 150 34.05 27.69 3.84
C PHE A 150 34.74 26.31 3.83
N THR A 151 33.94 25.24 3.79
CA THR A 151 34.41 23.86 3.66
C THR A 151 34.02 23.32 2.29
N VAL A 152 34.98 22.72 1.58
CA VAL A 152 34.72 22.05 0.31
C VAL A 152 34.30 20.62 0.59
N ASN A 153 33.07 20.27 0.20
CA ASN A 153 32.53 18.92 0.32
C ASN A 153 32.23 18.37 -1.08
N ALA A 154 32.49 17.09 -1.29
CA ALA A 154 32.03 16.34 -2.46
C ALA A 154 31.39 15.03 -1.98
N PRO A 155 30.25 14.59 -2.56
CA PRO A 155 29.70 13.27 -2.25
C PRO A 155 30.71 12.19 -2.68
N VAL A 156 30.96 11.23 -1.79
CA VAL A 156 31.77 10.01 -2.05
C VAL A 156 30.88 8.95 -2.68
#